data_AF-A0A2G5BCE0-F1
#
_entry.id   AF-A0A2G5BCE0-F1
#
_cell.length_a   1.000
_cell.length_b   1.000
_cell.length_c   1.000
_cell.angle_alpha   90.00
_cell.angle_beta   90.00
_cell.angle_gamma   90.00
#
_symmetry.space_group_name_H-M   'P 1'
#
loop_
_entity.id
_entity.type
_entity.pdbx_description
1 polymer ?
#
loop_
_entity_poly.entity_id
_entity_poly.type
_entity_poly.pdbx_seq_one_letter_code
_entity_poly.pdbx_strand_id
1 'polypeptide(L)'
;PSVPAFEKHYDQMHRNCCSLCNAALPSAHWLDLHIQEYHDAFFRARVARSEKPYRCFLEACTRTFSRPHKRIMHMVDKHHFARSFNWKLVRTG
;
A
#
# COMPACT_ATOMS: atom_id res chain seq x y z
N PRO A 1 30.91 -8.70 0.34
CA PRO A 1 29.52 -8.61 0.87
C PRO A 1 29.12 -9.95 1.52
N SER A 2 28.61 -9.94 2.76
CA SER A 2 28.16 -11.15 3.44
C SER A 2 26.77 -11.57 2.95
N VAL A 3 26.50 -12.88 2.91
CA VAL A 3 25.21 -13.46 2.48
C VAL A 3 24.00 -12.82 3.20
N PRO A 4 24.03 -12.56 4.52
CA PRO A 4 22.89 -11.94 5.21
C PRO A 4 22.61 -10.49 4.80
N ALA A 5 23.64 -9.74 4.38
CA ALA A 5 23.47 -8.38 3.87
C ALA A 5 22.88 -8.37 2.46
N PHE A 6 23.18 -9.41 1.66
CA PHE A 6 22.61 -9.62 0.33
C PHE A 6 21.15 -10.07 0.41
N GLU A 7 20.82 -11.00 1.31
CA GLU A 7 19.43 -11.42 1.56
C GLU A 7 18.56 -10.27 2.04
N LYS A 8 19.04 -9.46 3.00
CA LYS A 8 18.31 -8.24 3.44
C LYS A 8 18.08 -7.26 2.29
N HIS A 9 19.08 -7.04 1.44
CA HIS A 9 18.95 -6.18 0.27
C HIS A 9 17.95 -6.74 -0.73
N TYR A 10 18.00 -8.03 -1.04
CA TYR A 10 17.09 -8.70 -1.96
C TYR A 10 15.64 -8.69 -1.44
N ASP A 11 15.45 -8.99 -0.16
CA ASP A 11 14.14 -8.95 0.49
C ASP A 11 13.56 -7.52 0.54
N GLN A 12 14.40 -6.51 0.69
CA GLN A 12 13.97 -5.11 0.75
C GLN A 12 13.74 -4.49 -0.63
N MET A 13 14.51 -4.87 -1.66
CA MET A 13 14.49 -4.21 -2.98
C MET A 13 13.81 -5.02 -4.10
N HIS A 14 13.70 -6.35 -3.96
CA HIS A 14 13.19 -7.22 -5.03
C HIS A 14 11.94 -8.02 -4.65
N ARG A 15 11.67 -8.23 -3.36
CA ARG A 15 10.55 -9.10 -2.94
C ARG A 15 9.16 -8.50 -3.14
N ASN A 16 9.03 -7.18 -3.02
CA ASN A 16 7.74 -6.49 -3.03
C ASN A 16 7.54 -5.70 -4.34
N CYS A 17 7.95 -6.28 -5.47
CA CYS A 17 7.82 -5.66 -6.78
C CYS A 17 6.52 -6.11 -7.47
N CYS A 18 5.77 -5.16 -8.03
CA CYS A 18 4.59 -5.49 -8.82
C CYS A 18 4.98 -6.07 -10.17
N SER A 19 4.51 -7.27 -10.50
CA SER A 19 4.79 -7.94 -11.77
C SER A 19 4.11 -7.28 -12.99
N LEU A 20 3.16 -6.37 -12.78
CA LEU A 20 2.39 -5.71 -13.85
C LEU A 20 2.99 -4.35 -14.26
N CYS A 21 3.63 -3.64 -13.34
CA CYS A 21 4.17 -2.30 -13.59
C CYS A 21 5.58 -2.06 -13.04
N ASN A 22 6.20 -3.08 -12.42
CA ASN A 22 7.53 -3.05 -11.81
C ASN A 22 7.71 -2.02 -10.68
N ALA A 23 6.61 -1.51 -10.09
CA ALA A 23 6.68 -0.68 -8.89
C ALA A 23 7.25 -1.49 -7.72
N ALA A 24 8.26 -0.97 -7.03
CA ALA A 24 8.88 -1.59 -5.86
C ALA A 24 8.30 -1.00 -4.58
N LEU A 25 7.57 -1.82 -3.79
CA LEU A 25 6.82 -1.34 -2.63
C LEU A 25 7.56 -1.65 -1.31
N PRO A 26 7.31 -0.90 -0.23
CA PRO A 26 8.03 -1.10 1.04
C PRO A 26 7.79 -2.44 1.74
N SER A 27 6.62 -3.06 1.53
CA SER A 27 6.26 -4.33 2.13
C SER A 27 5.22 -5.08 1.31
N ALA A 28 5.01 -6.36 1.64
CA ALA A 28 3.99 -7.20 1.00
C ALA A 28 2.59 -6.60 1.12
N HIS A 29 2.25 -6.00 2.27
CA HIS A 29 0.98 -5.31 2.46
C HIS A 29 0.83 -4.11 1.52
N TRP A 30 1.89 -3.32 1.33
CA TRP A 30 1.86 -2.20 0.37
C TRP A 30 1.73 -2.67 -1.07
N LEU A 31 2.37 -3.79 -1.44
CA LEU A 31 2.21 -4.42 -2.73
C LEU A 31 0.77 -4.90 -2.95
N ASP A 32 0.15 -5.53 -1.95
CA ASP A 32 -1.23 -5.99 -2.02
C ASP A 32 -2.22 -4.81 -2.13
N LEU A 33 -2.01 -3.73 -1.37
CA LEU A 33 -2.77 -2.49 -1.53
C LEU A 33 -2.62 -1.91 -2.94
N HIS A 34 -1.40 -1.87 -3.47
CA HIS A 34 -1.11 -1.38 -4.82
C HIS A 34 -1.86 -2.19 -5.88
N ILE A 35 -1.75 -3.53 -5.83
CA ILE A 35 -2.42 -4.43 -6.78
C ILE A 35 -3.93 -4.22 -6.70
N GLN A 36 -4.52 -4.20 -5.51
CA GLN A 36 -5.95 -3.98 -5.34
C GLN A 36 -6.38 -2.60 -5.87
N GLU A 37 -5.65 -1.53 -5.59
CA GLU A 37 -6.10 -0.19 -5.95
C GLU A 37 -5.86 0.18 -7.43
N TYR A 38 -4.84 -0.40 -8.07
CA TYR A 38 -4.38 0.02 -9.41
C TYR A 38 -4.42 -1.07 -10.47
N HIS A 39 -4.52 -2.34 -10.08
CA HIS A 39 -4.49 -3.47 -11.01
C HIS A 39 -5.68 -4.43 -10.91
N ASP A 40 -6.47 -4.37 -9.83
CA ASP A 40 -7.73 -5.10 -9.71
C ASP A 40 -8.85 -4.37 -10.47
N ALA A 41 -9.28 -4.96 -11.59
CA ALA A 41 -10.36 -4.45 -12.43
C ALA A 41 -11.70 -4.29 -11.69
N PHE A 42 -11.93 -5.07 -10.62
CA PHE A 42 -13.14 -5.00 -9.83
C PHE A 42 -13.11 -3.89 -8.77
N PHE A 43 -11.94 -3.31 -8.48
CA PHE A 43 -11.82 -2.30 -7.43
C PHE A 43 -12.73 -1.09 -7.69
N ARG A 44 -12.77 -0.60 -8.94
CA ARG A 44 -13.66 0.51 -9.32
C ARG A 44 -15.14 0.14 -9.18
N ALA A 45 -15.51 -1.10 -9.46
CA ALA A 45 -16.88 -1.58 -9.28
C ALA A 45 -17.26 -1.62 -7.79
N ARG A 46 -16.34 -2.06 -6.91
CA ARG A 46 -16.54 -2.02 -5.46
C ARG A 46 -16.74 -0.60 -4.94
N VAL A 47 -15.92 0.35 -5.41
CA VAL A 47 -16.09 1.77 -5.09
C VAL A 47 -17.46 2.28 -5.56
N ALA A 48 -17.88 1.94 -6.78
CA ALA A 48 -19.18 2.36 -7.33
C ALA A 48 -20.37 1.81 -6.53
N ARG A 49 -20.24 0.61 -5.95
CA ARG A 49 -21.23 0.02 -5.03
C ARG A 49 -21.19 0.59 -3.61
N SER A 50 -20.44 1.67 -3.38
CA SER A 50 -20.28 2.29 -2.05
C SER A 50 -19.67 1.36 -0.99
N GLU A 51 -18.90 0.35 -1.42
CA GLU A 51 -18.08 -0.45 -0.50
C GLU A 51 -16.93 0.39 0.07
N LYS A 52 -16.19 -0.20 1.02
CA LYS A 52 -15.00 0.41 1.65
C LYS A 52 -13.74 -0.34 1.25
N PRO A 53 -13.29 -0.27 -0.03
CA PRO A 53 -12.21 -1.12 -0.50
C PRO A 53 -10.82 -0.61 -0.10
N TYR A 54 -10.68 0.65 0.32
CA TYR A 54 -9.41 1.21 0.76
C TYR A 54 -9.08 0.72 2.17
N ARG A 55 -8.14 -0.22 2.30
CA ARG A 55 -7.63 -0.68 3.60
C ARG A 55 -6.56 0.27 4.13
N CYS A 56 -6.38 0.29 5.45
CA CYS A 56 -5.32 1.05 6.12
C CYS A 56 -3.93 0.66 5.60
N PHE A 57 -2.97 1.60 5.64
CA PHE A 57 -1.58 1.33 5.21
C PHE A 57 -0.78 0.48 6.22
N LEU A 58 -1.27 0.34 7.46
CA LEU A 58 -0.68 -0.57 8.44
C LEU A 58 -1.40 -1.91 8.40
N GLU A 59 -0.65 -2.99 8.21
CA GLU A 59 -1.17 -4.37 8.15
C GLU A 59 -1.93 -4.78 9.42
N ALA A 60 -1.43 -4.36 10.58
CA ALA A 60 -2.08 -4.62 11.88
C ALA A 60 -3.38 -3.83 12.09
N CYS A 61 -3.73 -2.89 11.21
CA CYS A 61 -4.92 -2.06 11.33
C CYS A 61 -6.02 -2.54 10.37
N THR A 62 -7.15 -2.98 10.93
CA THR A 62 -8.28 -3.55 10.18
C THR A 62 -9.26 -2.51 9.62
N ARG A 63 -8.95 -1.21 9.77
CA ARG A 63 -9.84 -0.13 9.32
C ARG A 63 -9.89 -0.02 7.80
N THR A 64 -11.10 0.15 7.28
CA THR A 64 -11.36 0.33 5.85
C THR A 64 -12.16 1.59 5.57
N PHE A 65 -12.00 2.14 4.36
CA PHE A 65 -12.51 3.45 3.96
C PHE A 65 -13.14 3.39 2.57
N SER A 66 -14.14 4.23 2.34
CA SER A 66 -14.79 4.39 1.04
C SER A 66 -14.03 5.33 0.10
N ARG A 67 -13.15 6.18 0.64
CA ARG A 67 -12.39 7.18 -0.12
C ARG A 67 -10.93 7.26 0.35
N PRO A 68 -9.96 7.51 -0.55
CA PRO A 68 -8.54 7.62 -0.20
C PRO A 68 -8.25 8.70 0.84
N HIS A 69 -8.89 9.86 0.75
CA HIS A 69 -8.66 10.98 1.68
C HIS A 69 -9.02 10.62 3.13
N LYS A 70 -10.06 9.80 3.34
CA LYS A 70 -10.47 9.35 4.69
C LYS A 70 -9.44 8.41 5.28
N ARG A 71 -8.83 7.55 4.46
CA ARG A 71 -7.71 6.72 4.88
C ARG A 71 -6.52 7.57 5.31
N ILE A 72 -6.14 8.57 4.52
CA ILE A 72 -5.01 9.46 4.85
C ILE A 72 -5.28 10.21 6.16
N MET A 73 -6.49 10.76 6.34
CA MET A 73 -6.88 11.41 7.58
C MET A 73 -6.77 10.46 8.78
N HIS A 74 -7.20 9.20 8.63
CA HIS A 74 -7.03 8.18 9.67
C HIS A 74 -5.56 7.92 10.02
N MET A 75 -4.65 7.89 9.03
CA MET A 75 -3.22 7.73 9.30
C MET A 75 -2.65 8.88 10.15
N VAL A 76 -3.08 10.10 9.87
CA VAL A 76 -2.66 11.28 10.62
C VAL A 76 -3.27 11.26 12.03
N ASP A 77 -4.58 11.04 12.13
CA ASP A 77 -5.30 11.21 13.40
C ASP A 77 -5.13 10.03 14.37
N LYS A 78 -4.99 8.80 13.87
CA LYS A 78 -4.97 7.57 14.69
C LYS A 78 -3.62 6.87 14.72
N HIS A 79 -2.80 7.08 13.69
CA HIS A 79 -1.45 6.52 13.64
C HIS A 79 -0.35 7.59 13.73
N HIS A 80 -0.74 8.86 13.89
CA HIS A 80 0.17 10.00 14.11
C HIS A 80 1.23 10.18 13.03
N PHE A 81 0.94 9.74 11.79
CA PHE A 81 1.82 9.99 10.66
C PHE A 81 1.85 11.48 10.30
N ALA A 82 3.01 11.96 9.85
CA ALA A 82 3.14 13.32 9.34
C ALA A 82 2.20 13.55 8.15
N ARG A 83 1.55 14.71 8.10
CA ARG A 83 0.69 15.13 6.97
C ARG A 83 1.47 15.21 5.65
N SER A 84 2.78 15.47 5.73
CA SER A 84 3.70 15.55 4.60
C SER A 84 4.17 14.19 4.07
N PHE A 85 3.77 13.07 4.69
CA PHE A 85 4.16 11.75 4.22
C PHE A 85 3.71 11.52 2.77
N ASN A 86 4.57 10.91 1.96
CA ASN A 86 4.29 10.66 0.54
C ASN A 86 3.34 9.47 0.36
N TRP A 87 2.03 9.71 0.41
CA TRP A 87 1.01 8.68 0.19
C TRP A 87 0.93 8.17 -1.26
N LYS A 88 1.62 8.80 -2.22
CA LYS A 88 1.67 8.32 -3.60
C LYS A 88 2.50 7.04 -3.75
N LEU A 89 3.26 6.67 -2.72
CA LEU A 89 4.08 5.46 -2.64
C LEU A 89 3.28 4.20 -2.98
N VAL A 90 2.01 4.10 -2.54
CA VAL A 90 1.13 2.95 -2.87
C VAL A 90 0.84 2.83 -4.36
N ARG A 91 1.02 3.90 -5.14
CA ARG A 91 0.82 3.90 -6.58
C ARG A 91 2.13 3.70 -7.34
N THR A 92 3.20 4.36 -6.91
CA THR A 92 4.41 4.51 -7.72
C THR A 92 5.53 3.53 -7.39
N GLY A 93 5.46 2.88 -6.22
CA GLY A 93 6.70 2.45 -5.57
C GLY A 93 7.41 3.62 -4.92
#